data_AF-C6ABT4-F1
#
_entry.id   AF-C6ABT4-F1
#
_cell.length_a   1.000
_cell.length_b   1.000
_cell.length_c   1.000
_cell.angle_alpha   90.00
_cell.angle_beta   90.00
_cell.angle_gamma   90.00
#
_symmetry.space_group_name_H-M   'P 1'
#
loop_
_entity.id
_entity.type
_entity.pdbx_description
1 polymer ?
#
loop_
_entity_poly.entity_id
_entity_poly.type
_entity_poly.pdbx_seq_one_letter_code
_entity_poly.pdbx_strand_id
1 'polypeptide(L)'
;MLHYLFKLMSFIFVTLTIIALVIDNAHSVITSHWTTTPFNKILINLLQTDVYHLNQSLCKVMPDFLSSICITLTYLPAWFIFGALAIVFCILNYEKQKPFHQISYTYNEEYI
;
A
#
# COMPACT_ATOMS: atom_id res chain seq x y z
N MET A 1 10.63 -8.03 -16.35
CA MET A 1 9.17 -8.27 -16.19
C MET A 1 8.69 -8.02 -14.76
N LEU A 2 9.36 -8.56 -13.73
CA LEU A 2 8.98 -8.36 -12.33
C LEU A 2 8.86 -6.87 -11.92
N HIS A 3 9.78 -6.02 -12.37
CA HIS A 3 9.72 -4.56 -12.15
C HIS A 3 8.42 -3.94 -12.67
N TYR A 4 7.99 -4.28 -13.90
CA TYR A 4 6.73 -3.77 -14.46
C TYR A 4 5.51 -4.24 -13.66
N LEU A 5 5.55 -5.46 -13.12
CA LEU A 5 4.49 -5.97 -12.25
C LEU A 5 4.43 -5.20 -10.92
N PHE A 6 5.56 -4.96 -10.26
CA PHE A 6 5.59 -4.18 -9.02
C PHE A 6 5.17 -2.73 -9.23
N LYS A 7 5.56 -2.12 -10.36
CA LYS A 7 5.10 -0.79 -10.74
C LYS A 7 3.58 -0.73 -10.92
N LEU A 8 3.00 -1.72 -11.62
CA LEU A 8 1.55 -1.81 -11.82
C LEU A 8 0.82 -2.06 -10.49
N MET A 9 1.34 -2.94 -9.64
CA MET A 9 0.76 -3.18 -8.31
C MET A 9 0.81 -1.94 -7.43
N SER A 10 1.95 -1.24 -7.37
CA SER A 10 2.08 0.03 -6.64
C SER A 10 1.05 1.05 -7.14
N PHE A 11 0.89 1.19 -8.46
CA PHE A 11 -0.12 2.08 -9.03
C PHE A 11 -1.54 1.72 -8.60
N ILE A 12 -1.90 0.43 -8.61
CA ILE A 12 -3.21 -0.05 -8.13
C ILE A 12 -3.41 0.28 -6.66
N PHE A 13 -2.43 -0.02 -5.79
CA PHE A 13 -2.54 0.23 -4.35
C PHE A 13 -2.62 1.73 -4.03
N VAL A 14 -1.86 2.59 -4.73
CA VAL A 14 -1.98 4.06 -4.60
C VAL A 14 -3.38 4.52 -4.97
N THR A 15 -3.90 4.02 -6.09
CA THR A 15 -5.25 4.39 -6.57
C THR A 15 -6.32 3.97 -5.56
N LEU A 16 -6.26 2.73 -5.05
CA LEU A 16 -7.16 2.24 -4.00
C LEU A 16 -7.06 3.06 -2.71
N THR A 17 -5.84 3.45 -2.33
CA THR A 17 -5.60 4.31 -1.15
C THR A 17 -6.33 5.64 -1.29
N ILE A 18 -6.19 6.30 -2.45
CA ILE A 18 -6.84 7.59 -2.71
C ILE A 18 -8.36 7.44 -2.70
N ILE A 19 -8.89 6.40 -3.36
CA ILE A 19 -10.35 6.14 -3.38
C ILE A 19 -10.88 5.93 -1.96
N ALA A 20 -10.25 5.05 -1.19
CA ALA A 20 -10.68 4.78 0.19
C ALA A 20 -10.58 6.03 1.08
N LEU A 21 -9.52 6.82 0.91
CA LEU A 21 -9.33 8.08 1.62
C LEU A 21 -10.44 9.09 1.29
N VAL A 22 -10.79 9.24 0.01
CA VAL A 22 -11.86 10.15 -0.43
C VAL A 22 -13.21 9.70 0.12
N ILE A 23 -13.51 8.40 0.08
CA ILE A 23 -14.77 7.86 0.63
C ILE A 23 -14.85 8.12 2.14
N ASP A 24 -13.80 7.81 2.90
CA ASP A 24 -13.78 8.03 4.35
C ASP A 24 -13.91 9.51 4.71
N ASN A 25 -13.25 10.41 3.95
CA ASN A 25 -13.40 11.86 4.15
C ASN A 25 -14.81 12.34 3.80
N ALA A 26 -15.40 11.89 2.69
CA ALA A 26 -16.77 12.24 2.31
C ALA A 26 -17.76 11.77 3.37
N HIS A 27 -17.60 10.54 3.87
CA HIS A 27 -18.43 10.00 4.94
C HIS A 27 -18.26 10.79 6.24
N SER A 28 -17.03 11.20 6.55
CA SER A 28 -16.75 12.02 7.73
C SER A 28 -17.41 13.39 7.66
N VAL A 29 -17.43 14.02 6.48
CA VAL A 29 -18.12 15.29 6.24
C VAL A 29 -19.63 15.13 6.37
N ILE A 30 -20.21 14.11 5.72
CA ILE A 30 -21.67 13.86 5.75
C ILE A 30 -22.14 13.62 7.18
N THR A 31 -21.37 12.87 7.94
CA THR A 31 -21.77 12.46 9.29
C THR A 31 -21.26 13.39 10.39
N SER A 32 -20.51 14.43 10.03
CA SER A 32 -19.87 15.41 10.93
C SER A 32 -18.96 14.80 12.01
N HIS A 33 -18.58 13.53 11.86
CA HIS A 33 -17.66 12.85 12.76
C HIS A 33 -16.58 12.11 11.98
N TRP A 34 -15.39 12.03 12.55
CA TRP A 34 -14.28 11.28 11.95
C TRP A 34 -14.68 9.81 11.81
N THR A 35 -14.88 9.37 10.57
CA THR A 35 -15.29 8.01 10.24
C THR A 35 -14.25 7.39 9.31
N THR A 36 -13.71 6.24 9.70
CA THR A 36 -12.78 5.48 8.85
C THR A 36 -13.26 4.07 8.67
N THR A 37 -13.17 3.55 7.46
CA THR A 37 -13.58 2.18 7.15
C THR A 37 -12.43 1.23 7.52
N PRO A 38 -12.62 0.32 8.50
CA PRO A 38 -11.59 -0.63 8.86
C PRO A 38 -11.42 -1.69 7.78
N PHE A 39 -10.20 -2.17 7.59
CA PHE A 39 -9.88 -3.11 6.51
C PHE A 39 -10.60 -4.45 6.63
N ASN A 40 -10.79 -4.94 7.86
CA ASN A 40 -11.51 -6.18 8.13
C ASN A 40 -12.93 -6.17 7.56
N LYS A 41 -13.63 -5.02 7.59
CA LYS A 41 -14.98 -4.85 7.05
C LYS A 41 -14.99 -5.02 5.53
N ILE A 42 -13.96 -4.52 4.85
CA ILE A 42 -13.78 -4.71 3.40
C ILE A 42 -13.50 -6.19 3.10
N LEU A 43 -12.62 -6.84 3.87
CA LEU A 43 -12.29 -8.25 3.70
C LEU A 43 -13.51 -9.16 3.89
N ILE A 44 -14.28 -8.95 4.95
CA ILE A 44 -15.51 -9.68 5.27
C ILE A 44 -16.52 -9.56 4.13
N ASN A 45 -16.71 -8.35 3.61
CA ASN A 45 -17.61 -8.10 2.51
C ASN A 45 -17.14 -8.76 1.20
N LEU A 46 -15.82 -8.76 0.95
CA LEU A 46 -15.22 -9.36 -0.26
C LEU A 46 -15.23 -10.89 -0.21
N LEU A 47 -14.90 -11.47 0.95
CA LEU A 47 -14.85 -12.92 1.17
C LEU A 47 -16.21 -13.53 1.50
N GLN A 48 -17.24 -12.70 1.69
CA GLN A 48 -18.58 -13.11 2.13
C GLN A 48 -18.51 -14.00 3.39
N THR A 49 -17.72 -13.55 4.37
CA THR A 49 -17.45 -14.31 5.60
C THR A 49 -17.57 -13.42 6.82
N ASP A 50 -17.69 -13.99 8.01
CA ASP A 50 -17.78 -13.25 9.27
C ASP A 50 -16.42 -12.93 9.89
N VAL A 51 -16.38 -11.92 10.76
CA VAL A 51 -15.18 -11.53 11.54
C VAL A 51 -14.58 -12.73 12.26
N TYR A 52 -15.42 -13.59 12.85
CA TYR A 52 -14.97 -14.76 13.59
C TYR A 52 -14.24 -15.76 12.70
N HIS A 53 -14.82 -16.08 11.54
CA HIS A 53 -14.22 -17.00 10.58
C HIS A 53 -12.93 -16.43 9.98
N LEU A 54 -12.88 -15.12 9.73
CA LEU A 54 -11.68 -14.44 9.27
C LEU A 54 -10.54 -14.54 10.30
N ASN A 55 -10.84 -14.21 11.57
CA ASN A 55 -9.85 -14.29 12.65
C ASN A 55 -9.38 -15.73 12.88
N GLN A 56 -10.31 -16.70 12.87
CA GLN A 56 -9.97 -18.11 13.02
C GLN A 56 -9.08 -18.60 11.87
N SER A 57 -9.32 -18.14 10.65
CA SER A 57 -8.48 -18.46 9.49
C SER A 57 -7.06 -17.91 9.69
N LEU A 58 -6.92 -16.65 10.14
CA LEU A 58 -5.62 -16.06 10.45
C LEU A 58 -4.87 -16.83 11.53
N CYS A 59 -5.55 -17.27 12.60
CA CYS A 59 -4.95 -18.08 13.66
C CYS A 59 -4.56 -19.49 13.20
N LYS A 60 -5.20 -20.04 12.16
CA LYS A 60 -4.85 -21.37 11.61
C LYS A 60 -3.64 -21.32 10.68
N VAL A 61 -3.47 -20.21 9.95
CA VAL A 61 -2.42 -20.08 8.94
C VAL A 61 -1.11 -19.58 9.53
N MET A 62 -1.17 -18.81 10.61
CA MET A 62 -0.02 -18.13 11.21
C MET A 62 0.18 -18.51 12.68
N PRO A 63 1.43 -18.47 13.19
CA PRO A 63 1.71 -18.57 14.63
C PRO A 63 0.94 -17.52 15.44
N ASP A 64 0.60 -17.83 16.68
CA ASP A 64 -0.24 -16.99 17.57
C ASP A 64 0.22 -15.53 17.67
N PHE A 65 1.54 -15.29 17.70
CA PHE A 65 2.09 -13.94 17.75
C PHE A 65 1.80 -13.16 16.45
N LEU A 66 2.02 -13.79 15.30
CA LEU A 66 1.80 -13.16 13.99
C LEU A 66 0.31 -13.02 13.68
N SER A 67 -0.51 -13.99 14.07
CA SER A 67 -1.95 -13.93 13.88
C SER A 67 -2.56 -12.77 14.69
N SER A 68 -2.13 -12.57 15.94
CA SER A 68 -2.56 -11.42 16.75
C SER A 68 -2.19 -10.08 16.13
N ILE A 69 -0.97 -9.95 15.60
CA ILE A 69 -0.54 -8.74 14.89
C ILE A 69 -1.38 -8.54 13.63
N CYS A 70 -1.60 -9.60 12.85
CA CYS A 70 -2.35 -9.52 11.60
C CYS A 70 -3.81 -9.13 11.85
N ILE A 71 -4.47 -9.75 12.83
CA ILE A 71 -5.82 -9.38 13.27
C ILE A 71 -5.87 -7.91 13.65
N THR A 72 -4.95 -7.45 14.51
CA THR A 72 -4.88 -6.04 14.93
C THR A 72 -4.68 -5.12 13.74
N LEU A 73 -3.81 -5.51 12.80
CA LEU A 73 -3.56 -4.76 11.57
C LEU A 73 -4.83 -4.60 10.73
N THR A 74 -5.67 -5.65 10.63
CA THR A 74 -6.92 -5.56 9.87
C THR A 74 -7.97 -4.61 10.46
N TYR A 75 -7.85 -4.20 11.73
CA TYR A 75 -8.72 -3.17 12.32
C TYR A 75 -8.29 -1.74 11.97
N LEU A 76 -7.10 -1.54 11.40
CA LEU A 76 -6.68 -0.21 10.95
C LEU A 76 -7.52 0.25 9.74
N PRO A 77 -7.59 1.57 9.52
CA PRO A 77 -8.22 2.14 8.33
C PRO A 77 -7.66 1.53 7.05
N ALA A 78 -8.54 1.17 6.11
CA ALA A 78 -8.15 0.47 4.89
C ALA A 78 -7.13 1.27 4.05
N TRP A 79 -7.32 2.59 3.96
CA TRP A 79 -6.38 3.48 3.25
C TRP A 79 -4.97 3.43 3.85
N PHE A 80 -4.84 3.23 5.17
CA PHE A 80 -3.53 3.12 5.82
C PHE A 80 -2.79 1.85 5.38
N ILE A 81 -3.51 0.72 5.32
CA ILE A 81 -2.93 -0.57 4.90
C ILE A 81 -2.56 -0.53 3.41
N PHE A 82 -3.45 -0.04 2.55
CA PHE A 82 -3.15 0.09 1.12
C PHE A 82 -1.98 1.04 0.86
N GLY A 83 -1.90 2.15 1.61
CA GLY A 83 -0.79 3.10 1.52
C GLY A 83 0.54 2.47 1.95
N ALA A 84 0.56 1.74 3.06
CA ALA A 84 1.75 1.04 3.51
C ALA A 84 2.24 0.01 2.47
N LEU A 85 1.33 -0.80 1.90
CA LEU A 85 1.64 -1.73 0.83
C LEU A 85 2.17 -1.02 -0.42
N ALA A 86 1.55 0.09 -0.81
CA ALA A 86 1.99 0.89 -1.96
C ALA A 86 3.43 1.39 -1.79
N ILE A 87 3.79 1.85 -0.59
CA ILE A 87 5.15 2.31 -0.25
C ILE A 87 6.14 1.16 -0.34
N VAL A 88 5.81 -0.01 0.22
CA VAL A 88 6.67 -1.20 0.14
C VAL A 88 6.93 -1.58 -1.32
N PHE A 89 5.88 -1.66 -2.14
CA PHE A 89 6.04 -1.94 -3.58
C PHE A 89 6.83 -0.86 -4.31
N CYS A 90 6.66 0.41 -3.94
CA CYS A 90 7.40 1.52 -4.51
C CYS A 90 8.91 1.43 -4.20
N ILE A 91 9.27 1.13 -2.94
CA ILE A 91 10.66 0.95 -2.51
C ILE A 91 11.30 -0.26 -3.19
N LEU A 92 10.58 -1.39 -3.27
CA LEU A 92 11.06 -2.58 -3.98
C LEU A 92 11.27 -2.30 -5.48
N ASN A 93 10.51 -1.37 -6.05
CA ASN A 93 10.64 -0.92 -7.43
C ASN A 93 11.68 0.19 -7.62
N TYR A 94 12.25 0.74 -6.53
CA TYR A 94 13.20 1.83 -6.60
C TYR A 94 14.56 1.31 -7.08
N GLU A 95 14.72 1.20 -8.40
CA GLU A 95 16.06 1.14 -8.98
C GLU A 95 16.78 2.44 -8.59
N LYS A 96 17.98 2.31 -8.01
CA LYS A 96 18.90 3.43 -7.88
C LYS A 96 19.03 4.01 -9.29
N GLN A 97 18.45 5.18 -9.53
CA GLN A 97 18.76 5.94 -10.73
C GLN A 97 20.28 6.05 -10.75
N LYS A 98 20.92 5.39 -11.73
CA LYS A 98 22.35 5.61 -11.96
C LYS A 98 22.51 7.12 -12.02
N PRO A 99 23.40 7.72 -11.21
CA PRO A 99 23.58 9.16 -11.24
C PRO A 99 23.78 9.53 -12.71
N PHE A 100 22.98 10.50 -13.16
CA PHE A 100 23.03 11.09 -14.48
C PHE A 100 24.48 11.10 -14.94
N HIS A 101 24.73 10.49 -16.11
CA HIS A 101 26.04 10.47 -16.74
C HIS A 101 26.73 11.80 -16.47
N GLN A 102 27.83 11.75 -15.71
CA GLN A 102 28.77 12.85 -15.65
C GLN A 102 29.00 13.24 -17.10
N ILE A 103 28.54 14.44 -17.45
CA ILE A 103 28.86 15.10 -18.71
C ILE A 103 30.37 15.24 -18.63
N SER A 104 31.09 14.30 -19.23
CA SER A 104 32.53 14.41 -19.43
C SER A 104 32.70 15.57 -20.38
N TYR A 105 32.94 16.75 -19.83
CA TYR A 105 33.56 17.85 -20.56
C TYR A 105 34.96 17.36 -20.95
N THR A 106 35.03 16.61 -22.05
CA THR A 106 36.26 16.41 -22.78
C THR A 106 36.67 17.79 -23.24
N TYR A 107 37.70 18.31 -22.57
CA TYR A 107 38.57 19.38 -23.01
C TYR A 107 38.73 19.35 -24.54
N ASN A 108 38.08 20.27 -25.24
CA ASN A 108 38.56 20.72 -26.55
C ASN A 108 39.48 21.90 -26.28
N GLU A 109 40.67 21.61 -25.73
CA GLU A 109 41.86 22.41 -26.01
C GLU A 109 42.38 21.96 -27.37
N GLU A 110 41.82 22.50 -28.44
CA GLU A 110 42.50 22.54 -29.72
C GLU A 110 41.83 23.64 -30.53
N TYR A 111 42.51 24.78 -30.65
CA TYR A 111 42.68 25.64 -31.82
C TYR A 111 43.32 26.96 -31.33
N ILE A 112 44.65 26.90 -31.17
CA ILE A 112 45.55 28.05 -31.36
C ILE A 112 45.76 28.19 -32.88
#